data_AF-A0A0G3CE78-F1
#
_entry.id   AF-A0A0G3CE78-F1
#
_cell.length_a   1.000
_cell.length_b   1.000
_cell.length_c   1.000
_cell.angle_alpha   90.00
_cell.angle_beta   90.00
_cell.angle_gamma   90.00
#
_symmetry.space_group_name_H-M   'P 1'
#
loop_
_entity.id
_entity.type
_entity.pdbx_description
1 polymer ?
#
loop_
_entity_poly.entity_id
_entity_poly.type
_entity_poly.pdbx_seq_one_letter_code
_entity_poly.pdbx_strand_id
1 'polypeptide(L)'
;MSGIDSDSFMLISFDLQKIALILIIIGFIIVRVGKLSKGNLNRHDMISAFGYLLVVLSVPYMINFTYDTIVSQTVTPVILIHSLIGIVILLLGFIVVINRRSWKIKRRWKTKVNMQILLVLWLVNFILGTYMALFT
;
A
#
# COMPACT_ATOMS: atom_id res chain seq x y z
N MET A 1 16.51 0.27 27.56
CA MET A 1 16.17 0.56 26.15
C MET A 1 15.06 1.59 26.19
N SER A 2 15.28 2.82 25.71
CA SER A 2 14.23 3.86 25.60
C SER A 2 13.16 3.32 24.64
N GLY A 3 11.94 3.04 25.09
CA GLY A 3 10.98 4.05 25.53
C GLY A 3 9.97 4.42 24.43
N ILE A 4 9.96 3.71 23.30
CA ILE A 4 8.85 3.75 22.33
C ILE A 4 7.99 2.53 22.61
N ASP A 5 6.76 2.81 23.05
CA ASP A 5 5.72 1.81 23.26
C ASP A 5 5.40 1.08 21.94
N SER A 6 5.13 -0.22 21.97
CA SER A 6 4.73 -0.99 20.79
C SER A 6 3.56 -0.32 20.06
N ASP A 7 2.65 0.26 20.82
CA ASP A 7 1.46 0.95 20.35
C ASP A 7 1.82 2.20 19.53
N SER A 8 2.92 2.87 19.88
CA SER A 8 3.41 4.02 19.11
C SER A 8 3.92 3.61 17.73
N PHE A 9 4.55 2.43 17.60
CA PHE A 9 4.98 1.92 16.29
C PHE A 9 3.80 1.51 15.41
N MET A 10 2.77 0.88 15.99
CA MET A 10 1.52 0.59 15.29
C MET A 10 0.89 1.87 14.74
N LEU A 11 0.75 2.91 15.58
CA LEU A 11 0.15 4.18 15.19
C LEU A 11 0.92 4.85 14.04
N ILE A 12 2.25 4.91 14.13
CA ILE A 12 3.10 5.47 13.05
C ILE A 12 2.90 4.68 11.75
N SER A 13 2.93 3.35 11.80
CA SER A 13 2.71 2.53 10.61
C SER A 13 1.33 2.77 10.01
N PHE A 14 0.30 2.79 10.86
CA PHE A 14 -1.09 2.95 10.45
C PHE A 14 -1.34 4.33 9.82
N ASP A 15 -0.75 5.39 10.35
CA ASP A 15 -0.87 6.74 9.78
C ASP A 15 -0.14 6.87 8.43
N LEU A 16 1.03 6.25 8.28
CA LEU A 16 1.70 6.15 6.98
C LEU A 16 0.83 5.44 5.95
N GLN A 17 0.19 4.33 6.33
CA GLN A 17 -0.71 3.58 5.45
C GLN A 17 -2.00 4.35 5.11
N LYS A 18 -2.57 5.12 6.06
CA LYS A 18 -3.70 6.03 5.78
C LYS A 18 -3.34 7.06 4.73
N ILE A 19 -2.22 7.76 4.92
CA ILE A 19 -1.77 8.81 3.98
C ILE A 19 -1.50 8.16 2.61
N ALA A 20 -0.87 6.99 2.58
CA ALA A 20 -0.66 6.25 1.35
C ALA A 20 -1.98 5.94 0.63
N LEU A 21 -2.99 5.43 1.34
CA LEU A 21 -4.30 5.14 0.76
C LEU A 21 -4.96 6.37 0.14
N ILE A 22 -4.88 7.52 0.82
CA ILE A 22 -5.38 8.80 0.29
C ILE A 22 -4.66 9.16 -1.02
N LEU A 23 -3.33 9.04 -1.08
CA LEU A 23 -2.57 9.31 -2.29
C LEU A 23 -2.94 8.35 -3.42
N ILE A 24 -3.14 7.06 -3.15
CA ILE A 24 -3.56 6.08 -4.15
C ILE A 24 -4.96 6.42 -4.69
N ILE A 25 -5.90 6.82 -3.83
CA ILE A 25 -7.23 7.27 -4.25
C ILE A 25 -7.14 8.51 -5.14
N ILE A 26 -6.34 9.52 -4.75
CA ILE A 26 -6.13 10.73 -5.56
C ILE A 26 -5.53 10.37 -6.92
N GLY A 27 -4.50 9.51 -6.94
CA GLY A 27 -3.90 8.99 -8.17
C GLY A 27 -4.94 8.33 -9.07
N PHE A 28 -5.79 7.47 -8.52
CA PHE A 28 -6.85 6.79 -9.26
C PHE A 28 -7.87 7.78 -9.86
N ILE A 29 -8.30 8.79 -9.10
CA ILE A 29 -9.24 9.83 -9.58
C ILE A 29 -8.68 10.55 -10.82
N ILE A 30 -7.40 10.90 -10.82
CA ILE A 30 -6.74 11.57 -11.96
C ILE A 30 -6.86 10.74 -13.24
N VAL A 31 -6.73 9.42 -13.16
CA VAL A 31 -6.83 8.52 -14.32
C VAL A 31 -8.28 8.21 -14.68
N ARG A 32 -9.19 8.23 -13.70
CA ARG A 32 -10.62 7.94 -13.91
C ARG A 32 -11.34 9.08 -14.63
N VAL A 33 -11.13 10.32 -14.17
CA VAL A 33 -11.82 11.52 -14.66
C VAL A 33 -11.22 12.02 -15.98
N GLY A 34 -9.91 11.82 -16.20
CA GLY A 34 -9.23 12.25 -17.40
C GLY A 34 -9.26 11.25 -18.57
N LYS A 35 -8.92 11.72 -19.77
CA LYS A 35 -8.45 10.84 -20.84
C LYS A 35 -7.12 10.20 -20.41
N LEU A 36 -6.89 8.95 -20.79
CA LEU A 36 -5.62 8.22 -20.61
C LEU A 36 -4.52 8.85 -21.48
N SER A 37 -3.99 9.99 -21.01
CA SER A 37 -2.92 10.76 -21.63
C SER A 37 -1.59 10.49 -20.93
N LYS A 38 -0.47 10.74 -21.64
CA LYS A 38 0.87 10.64 -21.06
C LYS A 38 1.04 11.53 -19.82
N GLY A 39 0.47 12.74 -19.84
CA GLY A 39 0.52 13.68 -18.70
C GLY A 39 -0.22 13.17 -17.47
N ASN A 40 -1.46 12.70 -17.63
CA ASN A 40 -2.26 12.18 -16.51
C ASN A 40 -1.62 10.92 -15.90
N LEU A 41 -1.11 10.02 -16.75
CA LEU A 41 -0.39 8.83 -16.30
C LEU A 41 0.90 9.18 -15.55
N ASN A 42 1.62 10.23 -15.95
CA ASN A 42 2.81 10.67 -15.22
C ASN A 42 2.46 11.28 -13.85
N ARG A 43 1.39 12.07 -13.75
CA ARG A 43 0.90 12.60 -12.48
C ARG A 43 0.43 11.49 -11.53
N HIS A 44 -0.37 10.55 -12.03
CA HIS A 44 -0.75 9.34 -11.30
C HIS A 44 0.47 8.62 -10.74
N ASP A 45 1.51 8.44 -11.54
CA ASP A 45 2.70 7.69 -11.13
C ASP A 45 3.51 8.39 -10.08
N MET A 46 3.65 9.70 -10.20
CA MET A 46 4.33 10.52 -9.20
C MET A 46 3.62 10.39 -7.85
N ILE A 47 2.30 10.62 -7.82
CA ILE A 47 1.50 10.54 -6.60
C ILE A 47 1.49 9.12 -6.02
N SER A 48 1.27 8.13 -6.88
CA SER A 48 1.23 6.73 -6.45
C SER A 48 2.60 6.26 -5.94
N ALA A 49 3.71 6.71 -6.54
CA ALA A 49 5.05 6.39 -6.06
C ALA A 49 5.29 6.91 -4.63
N PHE A 50 4.79 8.10 -4.28
CA PHE A 50 4.82 8.57 -2.89
C PHE A 50 3.98 7.68 -1.97
N GLY A 51 2.77 7.26 -2.39
CA GLY A 51 1.97 6.30 -1.62
C GLY A 51 2.69 4.98 -1.38
N TYR A 52 3.33 4.43 -2.42
CA TYR A 52 4.14 3.21 -2.30
C TYR A 52 5.35 3.40 -1.38
N LEU A 53 6.04 4.54 -1.46
CA LEU A 53 7.15 4.85 -0.57
C LEU A 53 6.70 4.87 0.90
N LEU A 54 5.58 5.52 1.20
CA LEU A 54 5.03 5.58 2.56
C LEU A 54 4.72 4.18 3.10
N VAL A 55 4.18 3.27 2.29
CA VAL A 55 3.95 1.90 2.74
C VAL A 55 5.23 1.11 2.93
N VAL A 56 6.23 1.26 2.06
CA VAL A 56 7.54 0.64 2.29
C VAL A 56 8.13 1.14 3.62
N LEU A 57 8.01 2.43 3.93
CA LEU A 57 8.45 2.99 5.21
C LEU A 57 7.59 2.52 6.39
N SER A 58 6.32 2.16 6.17
CA SER A 58 5.43 1.65 7.22
C SER A 58 5.77 0.21 7.66
N VAL A 59 6.37 -0.58 6.77
CA VAL A 59 6.63 -2.02 7.00
C VAL A 59 7.56 -2.27 8.20
N PRO A 60 8.72 -1.59 8.34
CA PRO A 60 9.58 -1.76 9.52
C PRO A 60 8.87 -1.49 10.85
N TYR A 61 7.99 -0.48 10.89
CA TYR A 61 7.20 -0.19 12.09
C TYR A 61 6.22 -1.31 12.43
N MET A 62 5.57 -1.91 11.42
CA MET A 62 4.72 -3.09 11.68
C MET A 62 5.52 -4.33 12.09
N ILE A 63 6.71 -4.54 11.53
CA ILE A 63 7.58 -5.66 11.93
C ILE A 63 7.97 -5.51 13.39
N ASN A 64 8.33 -4.30 13.83
CA ASN A 64 8.64 -4.05 15.24
C ASN A 64 7.43 -4.27 16.15
N PHE A 65 6.24 -3.78 15.76
CA PHE A 65 5.02 -4.01 16.54
C PHE A 65 4.67 -5.49 16.65
N THR A 66 4.81 -6.26 15.56
CA THR A 66 4.46 -7.69 15.52
C THR A 66 5.59 -8.63 15.95
N TYR A 67 6.74 -8.09 16.38
CA TYR A 67 7.96 -8.86 16.63
C TYR A 67 7.74 -9.99 17.63
N ASP A 68 7.18 -9.67 18.81
CA ASP A 68 6.96 -10.65 19.87
C ASP A 68 5.94 -11.73 19.45
N THR A 69 4.91 -11.36 18.70
CA THR A 69 3.93 -12.28 18.13
C THR A 69 4.55 -13.23 17.09
N ILE A 70 5.47 -12.72 16.27
CA ILE A 70 6.21 -13.50 15.27
C ILE A 70 7.15 -14.50 15.97
N VAL A 71 7.93 -14.02 16.95
CA VAL A 71 8.90 -14.86 17.68
C VAL A 71 8.19 -15.93 18.52
N SER A 72 7.07 -15.60 19.13
CA SER A 72 6.24 -16.56 19.89
C SER A 72 5.38 -17.48 19.02
N GLN A 73 5.41 -17.33 17.69
CA GLN A 73 4.62 -18.10 16.73
C GLN A 73 3.09 -18.04 16.97
N THR A 74 2.62 -16.94 17.55
CA THR A 74 1.19 -16.70 17.85
C THR A 74 0.51 -15.84 16.78
N VAL A 75 1.10 -15.77 15.58
CA VAL A 75 0.61 -14.94 14.47
C VAL A 75 -0.77 -15.39 14.03
N THR A 76 -1.74 -14.49 14.09
CA THR A 76 -3.11 -14.77 13.67
C THR A 76 -3.18 -14.94 12.14
N PRO A 77 -4.14 -15.73 11.62
CA PRO A 77 -4.37 -15.84 10.19
C PRO A 77 -4.64 -14.49 9.50
N VAL A 78 -5.23 -13.54 10.22
CA VAL A 78 -5.51 -12.19 9.71
C VAL A 78 -4.22 -11.43 9.42
N ILE A 79 -3.23 -11.49 10.32
CA ILE A 79 -1.90 -10.88 10.12
C ILE A 79 -1.21 -11.48 8.90
N LEU A 80 -1.30 -12.80 8.71
CA LEU A 80 -0.73 -13.48 7.54
C LEU A 80 -1.39 -13.04 6.23
N ILE A 81 -2.73 -13.00 6.20
CA ILE A 81 -3.49 -12.60 5.01
C ILE A 81 -3.20 -11.13 4.65
N HIS A 82 -3.22 -10.23 5.64
CA HIS A 82 -2.87 -8.82 5.44
C HIS A 82 -1.44 -8.66 4.91
N SER A 83 -0.47 -9.37 5.49
CA SER A 83 0.93 -9.31 5.06
C SER A 83 1.09 -9.81 3.62
N LEU A 84 0.42 -10.91 3.26
CA LEU A 84 0.47 -11.48 1.91
C LEU A 84 -0.15 -10.53 0.87
N ILE A 85 -1.33 -9.98 1.16
CA ILE A 85 -1.98 -9.00 0.27
C ILE A 85 -1.10 -7.74 0.13
N GLY A 86 -0.49 -7.27 1.23
CA GLY A 86 0.46 -6.16 1.22
C GLY A 86 1.64 -6.41 0.28
N ILE A 87 2.25 -7.60 0.33
CA ILE A 87 3.33 -7.99 -0.60
C ILE A 87 2.84 -7.97 -2.06
N VAL A 88 1.66 -8.53 -2.34
CA VAL A 88 1.08 -8.51 -3.70
C VAL A 88 0.86 -7.07 -4.18
N ILE A 89 0.34 -6.19 -3.32
CA ILE A 89 0.15 -4.76 -3.64
C ILE A 89 1.47 -4.09 -3.99
N LEU A 90 2.54 -4.34 -3.22
CA LEU A 90 3.87 -3.78 -3.47
C LEU A 90 4.46 -4.28 -4.80
N LEU A 91 4.33 -5.57 -5.10
CA LEU A 91 4.78 -6.15 -6.37
C LEU A 91 4.02 -5.58 -7.57
N LEU A 92 2.68 -5.56 -7.49
CA LEU A 92 1.84 -4.97 -8.54
C LEU A 92 2.10 -3.47 -8.68
N GLY A 93 2.34 -2.77 -7.57
CA GLY A 93 2.78 -1.39 -7.55
C GLY A 93 4.08 -1.16 -8.28
N PHE A 94 5.07 -2.00 -8.04
CA PHE A 94 6.33 -1.91 -8.74
C PHE A 94 6.17 -2.13 -10.25
N ILE A 95 5.44 -3.17 -10.64
CA ILE A 95 5.22 -3.54 -12.05
C ILE A 95 4.40 -2.47 -12.78
N VAL A 96 3.29 -2.04 -12.16
CA VAL A 96 2.34 -1.13 -12.78
C VAL A 96 2.85 0.30 -12.63
N VAL A 97 3.15 0.78 -11.42
CA VAL A 97 3.44 2.19 -11.14
C VAL A 97 4.90 2.56 -11.41
N ILE A 98 5.86 1.81 -10.89
CA ILE A 98 7.28 2.21 -10.84
C ILE A 98 8.04 1.86 -12.12
N ASN A 99 7.71 0.75 -12.78
CA ASN A 99 8.42 0.32 -13.98
C ASN A 99 8.14 1.26 -15.17
N ARG A 100 9.11 2.15 -15.46
CA ARG A 100 9.02 3.20 -16.50
C ARG A 100 9.60 2.77 -17.87
N ARG A 101 9.86 1.48 -18.11
CA ARG A 101 10.64 1.00 -19.27
C ARG A 101 10.09 1.40 -20.66
N SER A 102 8.77 1.56 -20.85
CA SER A 102 8.22 2.06 -22.13
C SER A 102 6.78 2.54 -22.02
N TRP A 103 6.42 3.61 -22.74
CA TRP A 103 5.05 4.12 -22.80
C TRP A 103 4.05 3.10 -23.37
N LYS A 104 4.48 2.28 -24.35
CA LYS A 104 3.63 1.24 -24.96
C LYS A 104 3.32 0.10 -23.99
N ILE A 105 4.32 -0.32 -23.22
CA ILE A 105 4.19 -1.33 -22.17
C ILE A 105 3.32 -0.77 -21.03
N LYS A 106 3.63 0.45 -20.57
CA LYS A 106 2.87 1.16 -19.55
C LYS A 106 1.38 1.22 -19.88
N ARG A 107 1.01 1.54 -21.12
CA ARG A 107 -0.40 1.58 -21.55
C ARG A 107 -1.08 0.22 -21.54
N ARG A 108 -0.37 -0.87 -21.85
CA ARG A 108 -0.92 -2.24 -21.79
C ARG A 108 -1.24 -2.68 -20.37
N TRP A 109 -0.38 -2.34 -19.41
CA TRP A 109 -0.57 -2.75 -18.01
C TRP A 109 -1.42 -1.76 -17.21
N LYS A 110 -1.44 -0.47 -17.58
CA LYS A 110 -2.25 0.60 -16.95
C LYS A 110 -3.61 0.76 -17.60
N THR A 111 -4.39 -0.32 -17.58
CA THR A 111 -5.81 -0.24 -17.91
C THR A 111 -6.59 0.32 -16.72
N LYS A 112 -7.76 0.92 -16.97
CA LYS A 112 -8.66 1.36 -15.88
C LYS A 112 -9.02 0.19 -14.95
N VAL A 113 -9.21 -0.99 -15.52
CA VAL A 113 -9.52 -2.24 -14.79
C VAL A 113 -8.38 -2.60 -13.84
N ASN A 114 -7.13 -2.63 -14.31
CA ASN A 114 -5.98 -2.99 -13.46
C ASN A 114 -5.76 -1.98 -12.34
N MET A 115 -5.95 -0.69 -12.61
CA MET A 115 -5.88 0.34 -11.56
C MET A 115 -7.00 0.20 -10.53
N GLN A 116 -8.20 -0.18 -10.98
CA GLN A 116 -9.33 -0.42 -10.09
C GLN A 116 -9.09 -1.66 -9.22
N ILE A 117 -8.58 -2.75 -9.80
CA ILE A 117 -8.18 -3.95 -9.03
C ILE A 117 -7.15 -3.58 -7.97
N LEU A 118 -6.13 -2.79 -8.35
CA LEU A 118 -5.11 -2.35 -7.41
C LEU A 118 -5.74 -1.51 -6.27
N LEU A 119 -6.62 -0.57 -6.58
CA LEU A 119 -7.35 0.22 -5.57
C LEU A 119 -8.19 -0.66 -4.65
N VAL A 120 -8.89 -1.66 -5.17
CA VAL A 120 -9.68 -2.60 -4.36
C VAL A 120 -8.77 -3.40 -3.42
N LEU A 121 -7.62 -3.89 -3.91
CA LEU A 121 -6.64 -4.57 -3.07
C LEU A 121 -6.15 -3.65 -1.95
N TRP A 122 -5.85 -2.39 -2.25
CA TRP A 122 -5.49 -1.37 -1.25
C TRP A 122 -6.56 -1.20 -0.18
N LEU A 123 -7.83 -1.07 -0.58
CA LEU A 123 -8.96 -0.92 0.35
C LEU A 123 -9.14 -2.15 1.23
N VAL A 124 -9.15 -3.34 0.64
CA VAL A 124 -9.28 -4.61 1.39
C VAL A 124 -8.14 -4.75 2.38
N ASN A 125 -6.89 -4.51 1.95
CA ASN A 125 -5.73 -4.64 2.81
C ASN A 125 -5.78 -3.64 3.98
N PHE A 126 -6.20 -2.40 3.70
CA PHE A 126 -6.35 -1.37 4.72
C PHE A 126 -7.46 -1.68 5.73
N ILE A 127 -8.58 -2.25 5.29
CA ILE A 127 -9.67 -2.70 6.18
C ILE A 127 -9.17 -3.82 7.09
N LEU A 128 -8.43 -4.81 6.56
CA LEU A 128 -7.79 -5.85 7.38
C LEU A 128 -6.81 -5.27 8.38
N GLY A 129 -5.99 -4.29 7.98
CA GLY A 129 -5.08 -3.57 8.87
C GLY A 129 -5.81 -2.84 10.01
N THR A 130 -6.94 -2.20 9.69
CA THR A 130 -7.79 -1.50 10.66
C THR A 130 -8.43 -2.48 11.64
N TYR A 131 -8.90 -3.63 11.15
CA TYR A 131 -9.44 -4.69 12.00
C TYR A 131 -8.39 -5.17 13.01
N MET A 132 -7.15 -5.39 12.58
CA MET A 132 -6.08 -5.78 13.50
C MET A 132 -5.80 -4.69 14.55
N ALA A 133 -5.73 -3.42 14.15
CA ALA A 133 -5.48 -2.33 15.08
C ALA A 133 -6.59 -2.13 16.14
N LEU A 134 -7.81 -2.63 15.89
CA LEU A 134 -8.95 -2.47 16.79
C LEU A 134 -9.25 -3.71 17.66
N PHE A 135 -8.83 -4.90 17.23
CA PHE A 135 -9.30 -6.17 17.79
C PHE A 135 -8.19 -7.19 18.09
N THR A 136 -6.91 -6.82 17.93
CA THR A 136 -5.75 -7.61 18.36
C THR A 136 -4.97 -6.82 19.41
#